data_AF-A0A7Z9Y4L7-F1
#
_entry.id   AF-A0A7Z9Y4L7-F1
#
_cell.length_a   1.000
_cell.length_b   1.000
_cell.length_c   1.000
_cell.angle_alpha   90.00
_cell.angle_beta   90.00
_cell.angle_gamma   90.00
#
_symmetry.space_group_name_H-M   'P 1'
#
loop_
_entity.id
_entity.type
_entity.pdbx_description
1 polymer ?
#
loop_
_entity_poly.entity_id
_entity_poly.type
_entity_poly.pdbx_seq_one_letter_code
_entity_poly.pdbx_strand_id
1 'polypeptide(L)'
;MKHIIYIVMILGALFLAACAPEPVEVTRVVEVEKSVEVTREVEVTREVEVEKSVEVTRTVEIEVEVTREIEVTRLVEVEVEVTAVPTETPTPAPTNTPAPSQSNPPPTEAPSASVEEELLQAMTAARNNMQSYGGLIDAALRTGVISCQDVVDTYDRVAFAPTFDVSTASGEAQYAYGAYRASIDTFTNGARDMTENCREFLDNPQSGGGIGRQQWGLARQEVNTAVDTIHPGIQSLGGE
;
A
#
# COMPACT_ATOMS: atom_id res chain seq x y z
N MET A 1 -4.81 10.28 54.47
CA MET A 1 -5.26 11.11 53.33
C MET A 1 -4.49 12.42 53.16
N LYS A 2 -4.28 13.26 54.19
CA LYS A 2 -3.53 14.54 54.05
C LYS A 2 -2.07 14.40 53.60
N HIS A 3 -1.38 13.30 53.94
CA HIS A 3 0.01 13.07 53.52
C HIS A 3 0.17 12.64 52.05
N ILE A 4 -0.86 11.99 51.46
CA ILE A 4 -0.83 11.58 50.05
C ILE A 4 -0.96 12.81 49.14
N ILE A 5 -1.76 13.81 49.55
CA ILE A 5 -1.91 15.08 48.81
C ILE A 5 -0.59 15.87 48.78
N TYR A 6 0.18 15.86 49.87
CA TYR A 6 1.49 16.54 49.91
C TYR A 6 2.54 15.89 49.02
N ILE A 7 2.56 14.55 48.91
CA ILE A 7 3.50 13.84 48.03
C ILE A 7 3.16 14.10 46.56
N VAL A 8 1.88 14.16 46.19
CA VAL A 8 1.44 14.46 44.82
C VAL A 8 1.77 15.92 44.43
N MET A 9 1.65 16.89 45.34
CA MET A 9 2.06 18.27 45.05
C MET A 9 3.58 18.42 44.89
N ILE A 10 4.39 17.72 45.70
CA ILE A 10 5.86 17.80 45.59
C ILE A 10 6.36 17.13 44.31
N LEU A 11 5.75 16.02 43.89
CA LEU A 11 6.06 15.36 42.61
C LEU A 11 5.61 16.20 41.40
N GLY A 12 4.49 16.91 41.50
CA GLY A 12 4.03 17.82 40.44
C GLY A 12 4.93 19.04 40.23
N ALA A 13 5.51 19.58 41.30
CA ALA A 13 6.45 20.72 41.19
C ALA A 13 7.80 20.32 40.59
N LEU A 14 8.23 19.07 40.75
CA LEU A 14 9.51 18.57 40.22
C LEU A 14 9.49 18.37 38.69
N PHE A 15 8.32 18.23 38.07
CA PHE A 15 8.19 18.07 36.61
C PHE A 15 8.23 19.40 35.82
N LEU A 16 8.13 20.56 36.48
CA LEU A 16 8.11 21.86 35.80
C LEU A 16 9.50 22.51 35.61
N ALA A 17 10.57 21.93 36.15
CA ALA A 17 11.93 22.50 36.06
C ALA A 17 12.78 22.00 34.87
N ALA A 18 12.27 21.09 34.03
CA ALA A 18 13.06 20.42 32.98
C ALA A 18 13.02 21.11 31.60
N CYS A 19 12.48 22.33 31.49
CA CYS A 19 12.36 23.05 30.22
C CYS A 19 13.13 24.37 30.25
N ALA A 20 14.45 24.29 30.42
CA ALA A 20 15.36 25.39 30.13
C ALA A 20 16.06 25.07 28.79
N PRO A 21 15.85 25.86 27.72
CA PRO A 21 16.56 25.64 26.46
C PRO A 21 18.04 26.00 26.65
N GLU A 22 18.93 25.00 26.56
CA GLU A 22 20.37 25.25 26.45
C GLU A 22 20.67 25.97 25.12
N PRO A 23 21.48 27.04 25.13
CA PRO A 23 21.91 27.67 23.89
C PRO A 23 22.89 26.75 23.16
N VAL A 24 22.43 26.15 22.07
CA VAL A 24 23.29 25.40 21.14
C VAL A 24 24.06 26.41 20.29
N GLU A 25 25.35 26.60 20.59
CA GLU A 25 26.26 27.35 19.73
C GLU A 25 26.62 26.53 18.49
N VAL A 26 25.93 26.81 17.38
CA VAL A 26 26.23 26.23 16.07
C VAL A 26 27.38 27.00 15.43
N THR A 27 28.62 26.57 15.68
CA THR A 27 29.78 26.92 14.86
C THR A 27 29.80 26.05 13.61
N ARG A 28 28.94 26.39 12.63
CA ARG A 28 28.98 25.80 11.30
C ARG A 28 29.92 26.63 10.42
N VAL A 29 31.18 26.22 10.34
CA VAL A 29 32.08 26.65 9.27
C VAL A 29 31.79 25.75 8.07
N VAL A 30 31.10 26.29 7.06
CA VAL A 30 30.94 25.66 5.75
C VAL A 30 31.60 26.60 4.75
N GLU A 31 32.83 26.29 4.37
CA GLU A 31 33.48 26.89 3.22
C GLU A 31 32.83 26.33 1.96
N VAL A 32 31.99 27.14 1.32
CA VAL A 32 31.44 26.86 -0.01
C VAL A 32 32.39 27.48 -1.03
N GLU A 33 33.28 26.68 -1.59
CA GLU A 33 33.84 26.96 -2.90
C GLU A 33 33.17 26.05 -3.93
N LYS A 34 32.23 26.60 -4.68
CA LYS A 34 31.82 26.02 -5.96
C LYS A 34 31.41 27.11 -6.94
N SER A 35 32.42 27.74 -7.55
CA SER A 35 32.29 28.39 -8.84
C SER A 35 32.49 27.34 -9.93
N VAL A 36 31.41 26.97 -10.61
CA VAL A 36 31.49 26.28 -11.91
C VAL A 36 30.41 26.88 -12.81
N GLU A 37 30.79 27.96 -13.47
CA GLU A 37 30.11 28.40 -14.69
C GLU A 37 30.62 27.53 -15.83
N VAL A 38 29.76 26.68 -16.37
CA VAL A 38 29.99 26.03 -17.67
C VAL A 38 28.84 26.46 -18.57
N THR A 39 29.03 27.61 -19.20
CA THR A 39 28.37 27.93 -20.47
C THR A 39 29.16 27.23 -21.57
N ARG A 40 28.59 26.17 -22.14
CA ARG A 40 29.02 25.68 -23.44
C ARG A 40 27.78 25.38 -24.28
N GLU A 41 27.37 26.40 -25.01
CA GLU A 41 26.54 26.22 -26.20
C GLU A 41 27.41 25.47 -27.22
N VAL A 42 27.00 24.23 -27.52
CA VAL A 42 27.54 23.47 -28.65
C VAL A 42 26.34 23.10 -29.51
N GLU A 43 26.15 23.88 -30.56
CA GLU A 43 25.33 23.45 -31.69
C GLU A 43 26.11 22.37 -32.44
N VAL A 44 25.69 21.11 -32.28
CA VAL A 44 26.08 20.02 -33.19
C VAL A 44 24.86 19.68 -34.03
N THR A 45 24.72 20.36 -35.16
CA THR A 45 24.03 19.81 -36.33
C THR A 45 24.99 18.86 -37.02
N ARG A 46 24.88 17.57 -36.70
CA ARG A 46 25.48 16.52 -37.52
C ARG A 46 24.44 15.45 -37.79
N GLU A 47 23.76 15.62 -38.91
CA GLU A 47 23.09 14.51 -39.59
C GLU A 47 24.18 13.50 -39.97
N VAL A 48 24.17 12.36 -39.29
CA VAL A 48 24.90 11.17 -39.74
C VAL A 48 23.89 10.03 -39.73
N GLU A 49 23.36 9.73 -40.91
CA GLU A 49 22.74 8.44 -41.18
C GLU A 49 23.84 7.37 -41.07
N VAL A 50 23.79 6.59 -40.00
CA VAL A 50 24.55 5.35 -39.88
C VAL A 50 23.55 4.21 -39.84
N GLU A 51 23.21 3.70 -41.00
CA GLU A 51 22.76 2.31 -41.11
C GLU A 51 23.97 1.42 -40.83
N LYS A 52 24.12 0.99 -39.57
CA LYS A 52 25.01 -0.12 -39.23
C LYS A 52 24.25 -1.11 -38.39
N SER A 53 23.66 -2.09 -39.06
CA SER A 53 23.28 -3.35 -38.47
C SER A 53 24.55 -4.02 -37.94
N VAL A 54 24.71 -4.00 -36.62
CA VAL A 54 25.68 -4.83 -35.93
C VAL A 54 24.90 -5.91 -35.21
N GLU A 55 24.80 -7.08 -35.85
CA GLU A 55 24.37 -8.29 -35.18
C GLU A 55 25.49 -8.72 -34.23
N VAL A 56 25.36 -8.32 -32.96
CA VAL A 56 26.22 -8.82 -31.89
C VAL A 56 25.63 -10.13 -31.39
N THR A 57 25.96 -11.24 -32.05
CA THR A 57 25.83 -12.58 -31.45
C THR A 57 26.97 -12.75 -30.45
N ARG A 58 26.80 -12.22 -29.24
CA ARG A 58 27.68 -12.54 -28.11
C ARG A 58 27.17 -13.83 -27.47
N THR A 59 27.67 -14.96 -27.94
CA THR A 59 27.58 -16.24 -27.22
C THR A 59 28.45 -16.12 -25.98
N VAL A 60 27.82 -15.79 -24.85
CA VAL A 60 28.43 -15.93 -23.53
C VAL A 60 28.20 -17.37 -23.12
N GLU A 61 29.24 -18.20 -23.23
CA GLU A 61 29.27 -19.51 -22.60
C GLU A 61 29.43 -19.27 -21.09
N ILE A 62 28.32 -19.34 -20.36
CA ILE A 62 28.32 -19.37 -18.90
C ILE A 62 28.39 -20.84 -18.51
N GLU A 63 29.57 -21.31 -18.12
CA GLU A 63 29.71 -22.58 -17.40
C GLU A 63 29.16 -22.38 -15.99
N VAL A 64 27.85 -22.60 -15.82
CA VAL A 64 27.22 -22.69 -14.51
C VAL A 64 27.43 -24.12 -14.01
N GLU A 65 28.34 -24.31 -13.07
CA GLU A 65 28.41 -25.54 -12.28
C GLU A 65 27.20 -25.58 -11.33
N VAL A 66 26.11 -26.18 -11.82
CA VAL A 66 24.92 -26.48 -11.02
C VAL A 66 25.15 -27.77 -10.24
N THR A 67 25.79 -27.68 -9.06
CA THR A 67 25.70 -28.73 -8.04
C THR A 67 24.36 -28.59 -7.32
N ARG A 68 23.29 -29.08 -7.95
CA ARG A 68 21.99 -29.23 -7.30
C ARG A 68 21.89 -30.65 -6.76
N GLU A 69 22.17 -30.81 -5.48
CA GLU A 69 21.80 -32.01 -4.73
C GLU A 69 20.27 -32.04 -4.65
N ILE A 70 19.65 -32.84 -5.52
CA ILE A 70 18.21 -33.10 -5.51
C ILE A 70 17.99 -34.27 -4.56
N GLU A 71 17.57 -33.97 -3.33
CA GLU A 71 16.97 -34.97 -2.46
C GLU A 71 15.59 -35.33 -3.00
N VAL A 72 15.53 -36.46 -3.71
CA VAL A 72 14.27 -37.04 -4.20
C VAL A 72 13.54 -37.67 -3.02
N THR A 73 12.75 -36.87 -2.30
CA THR A 73 11.71 -37.40 -1.43
C THR A 73 10.52 -37.82 -2.29
N ARG A 74 10.54 -39.09 -2.71
CA ARG A 74 9.40 -39.78 -3.32
C ARG A 74 8.25 -39.80 -2.32
N LEU A 75 7.30 -38.87 -2.48
CA LEU A 75 6.01 -38.96 -1.81
C LEU A 75 5.22 -40.10 -2.45
N VAL A 76 4.97 -41.14 -1.64
CA VAL A 76 4.08 -42.23 -1.96
C VAL A 76 2.65 -41.70 -1.83
N GLU A 77 1.95 -41.56 -2.95
CA GLU A 77 0.51 -41.30 -2.95
C GLU A 77 -0.20 -42.55 -2.42
N VAL A 78 -0.77 -42.42 -1.22
CA VAL A 78 -1.76 -43.36 -0.70
C VAL A 78 -3.12 -42.83 -1.15
N GLU A 79 -3.74 -43.49 -2.13
CA GLU A 79 -5.14 -43.29 -2.46
C GLU A 79 -5.99 -43.70 -1.24
N VAL A 80 -6.43 -42.71 -0.47
CA VAL A 80 -7.47 -42.91 0.55
C VAL A 80 -8.81 -42.69 -0.14
N GLU A 81 -9.50 -43.76 -0.47
CA GLU A 81 -10.91 -43.72 -0.88
C GLU A 81 -11.76 -43.23 0.29
N VAL A 82 -11.98 -41.92 0.39
CA VAL A 82 -12.89 -41.34 1.36
C VAL A 82 -14.33 -41.57 0.86
N THR A 83 -14.94 -42.64 1.35
CA THR A 83 -16.38 -42.89 1.19
C THR A 83 -17.13 -41.77 1.92
N ALA A 84 -17.66 -40.80 1.17
CA ALA A 84 -18.46 -39.72 1.72
C ALA A 84 -19.75 -40.27 2.34
N VAL A 85 -19.86 -40.19 3.66
CA VAL A 85 -21.12 -40.42 4.38
C VAL A 85 -22.05 -39.24 4.03
N PRO A 86 -23.33 -39.48 3.67
CA PRO A 86 -24.26 -38.40 3.38
C PRO A 86 -24.43 -37.50 4.61
N THR A 87 -23.93 -36.27 4.50
CA THR A 87 -24.20 -35.21 5.47
C THR A 87 -25.68 -34.86 5.40
N GLU A 88 -26.40 -35.04 6.51
CA GLU A 88 -27.81 -34.68 6.58
C GLU A 88 -27.98 -33.18 6.32
N THR A 89 -28.77 -32.85 5.30
CA THR A 89 -29.20 -31.49 4.99
C THR A 89 -29.99 -30.94 6.19
N PRO A 90 -29.54 -29.88 6.87
CA PRO A 90 -30.30 -29.30 7.97
C PRO A 90 -31.64 -28.79 7.46
N THR A 91 -32.70 -29.24 8.13
CA THR A 91 -34.08 -28.77 7.89
C THR A 91 -34.14 -27.27 8.18
N PRO A 92 -34.62 -26.42 7.23
CA PRO A 92 -34.68 -24.99 7.46
C PRO A 92 -35.59 -24.66 8.64
N ALA A 93 -35.05 -23.90 9.59
CA ALA A 93 -35.81 -23.35 10.70
C ALA A 93 -36.92 -22.42 10.19
N PRO A 94 -38.10 -22.38 10.83
CA PRO A 94 -39.20 -21.52 10.41
C PRO A 94 -38.76 -20.04 10.41
N THR A 95 -38.78 -19.43 9.22
CA THR A 95 -38.53 -18.00 9.04
C THR A 95 -39.65 -17.22 9.73
N ASN A 96 -39.30 -16.47 10.77
CA ASN A 96 -40.22 -15.51 11.38
C ASN A 96 -40.68 -14.51 10.32
N THR A 97 -41.98 -14.48 10.06
CA THR A 97 -42.63 -13.49 9.22
C THR A 97 -42.32 -12.08 9.76
N PRO A 98 -41.67 -11.20 8.99
CA PRO A 98 -41.38 -9.85 9.45
C PRO A 98 -42.68 -9.09 9.71
N ALA A 99 -42.73 -8.41 10.85
CA ALA A 99 -43.79 -7.47 11.21
C ALA A 99 -43.92 -6.38 10.13
N PRO A 100 -45.12 -5.83 9.89
CA PRO A 100 -45.35 -4.78 8.91
C PRO A 100 -44.49 -3.55 9.23
N SER A 101 -43.47 -3.33 8.40
CA SER A 101 -42.64 -2.14 8.46
C SER A 101 -43.52 -0.94 8.11
N GLN A 102 -43.61 0.03 9.03
CA GLN A 102 -44.20 1.33 8.74
C GLN A 102 -43.51 1.91 7.51
N SER A 103 -44.30 2.22 6.47
CA SER A 103 -43.81 2.88 5.28
C SER A 103 -43.45 4.32 5.65
N ASN A 104 -42.18 4.58 5.93
CA ASN A 104 -41.66 5.91 5.70
C ASN A 104 -41.86 6.25 4.21
N PRO A 105 -42.24 7.50 3.88
CA PRO A 105 -42.30 7.93 2.50
C PRO A 105 -40.95 7.62 1.82
N PRO A 106 -40.96 7.14 0.57
CA PRO A 106 -39.73 6.84 -0.15
C PRO A 106 -38.84 8.09 -0.07
N PRO A 107 -37.56 7.95 0.33
CA PRO A 107 -36.63 9.06 0.26
C PRO A 107 -36.70 9.57 -1.18
N THR A 108 -37.00 10.86 -1.35
CA THR A 108 -36.85 11.53 -2.64
C THR A 108 -35.44 11.19 -3.12
N GLU A 109 -35.35 10.34 -4.15
CA GLU A 109 -34.07 9.88 -4.70
C GLU A 109 -33.25 11.12 -5.00
N ALA A 110 -32.21 11.34 -4.20
CA ALA A 110 -31.15 12.26 -4.59
C ALA A 110 -30.69 11.80 -5.97
N PRO A 111 -30.42 12.73 -6.91
CA PRO A 111 -29.96 12.35 -8.24
C PRO A 111 -28.81 11.35 -8.07
N SER A 112 -29.03 10.12 -8.52
CA SER A 112 -28.02 9.07 -8.49
C SER A 112 -26.83 9.63 -9.24
N ALA A 113 -25.72 9.86 -8.54
CA ALA A 113 -24.48 10.26 -9.19
C ALA A 113 -24.20 9.27 -10.32
N SER A 114 -23.66 9.75 -11.44
CA SER A 114 -23.31 8.82 -12.51
C SER A 114 -22.27 7.84 -11.98
N VAL A 115 -22.29 6.60 -12.48
CA VAL A 115 -21.28 5.57 -12.12
C VAL A 115 -19.86 6.11 -12.33
N GLU A 116 -19.67 7.02 -13.29
CA GLU A 116 -18.39 7.69 -13.57
C GLU A 116 -17.94 8.62 -12.44
N GLU A 117 -18.85 9.40 -11.84
CA GLU A 117 -18.55 10.29 -10.72
C GLU A 117 -18.20 9.48 -9.46
N GLU A 118 -18.96 8.42 -9.17
CA GLU A 118 -18.68 7.52 -8.06
C GLU A 118 -17.34 6.78 -8.25
N LEU A 119 -17.07 6.33 -9.48
CA LEU A 119 -15.80 5.69 -9.83
C LEU A 119 -14.63 6.66 -9.68
N LEU A 120 -14.74 7.88 -10.21
CA LEU A 120 -13.70 8.91 -10.07
C LEU A 120 -13.41 9.23 -8.59
N GLN A 121 -14.46 9.35 -7.77
CA GLN A 121 -14.33 9.56 -6.33
C GLN A 121 -13.59 8.39 -5.66
N ALA A 122 -13.96 7.15 -5.98
CA ALA A 122 -13.33 5.96 -5.43
C ALA A 122 -11.86 5.82 -5.87
N MET A 123 -11.55 6.13 -7.12
CA MET A 123 -10.17 6.11 -7.65
C MET A 123 -9.29 7.15 -6.95
N THR A 124 -9.81 8.36 -6.78
CA THR A 124 -9.11 9.46 -6.08
C THR A 124 -8.85 9.09 -4.62
N ALA A 125 -9.86 8.52 -3.94
CA ALA A 125 -9.71 8.04 -2.58
C ALA A 125 -8.67 6.91 -2.46
N ALA A 126 -8.68 5.95 -3.37
CA ALA A 126 -7.70 4.86 -3.40
C ALA A 126 -6.27 5.39 -3.62
N ARG A 127 -6.06 6.29 -4.60
CA ARG A 127 -4.77 6.95 -4.83
C ARG A 127 -4.27 7.66 -3.57
N ASN A 128 -5.13 8.45 -2.92
CA ASN A 128 -4.76 9.19 -1.71
C ASN A 128 -4.40 8.26 -0.56
N ASN A 129 -5.14 7.16 -0.37
CA ASN A 129 -4.82 6.15 0.65
C ASN A 129 -3.47 5.45 0.33
N MET A 130 -3.20 5.08 -0.92
CA MET A 130 -1.92 4.50 -1.33
C MET A 130 -0.75 5.47 -1.09
N GLN A 131 -0.92 6.75 -1.44
CA GLN A 131 0.08 7.79 -1.16
C GLN A 131 0.30 7.97 0.35
N SER A 132 -0.77 7.95 1.15
CA SER A 132 -0.67 8.01 2.61
C SER A 132 0.10 6.81 3.16
N TYR A 133 -0.15 5.61 2.64
CA TYR A 133 0.59 4.40 3.00
C TYR A 133 2.09 4.54 2.67
N GLY A 134 2.41 5.05 1.48
CA GLY A 134 3.79 5.39 1.11
C GLY A 134 4.43 6.41 2.07
N GLY A 135 3.66 7.41 2.52
CA GLY A 135 4.09 8.38 3.52
C GLY A 135 4.39 7.75 4.89
N LEU A 136 3.63 6.73 5.30
CA LEU A 136 3.92 5.96 6.53
C LEU A 136 5.25 5.21 6.42
N ILE A 137 5.53 4.60 5.25
CA ILE A 137 6.82 3.96 4.97
C ILE A 137 7.96 4.98 5.04
N ASP A 138 7.81 6.12 4.37
CA ASP A 138 8.83 7.16 4.32
C ASP A 138 9.09 7.80 5.71
N ALA A 139 8.06 7.88 6.54
CA ALA A 139 8.19 8.28 7.95
C ALA A 139 8.98 7.22 8.74
N ALA A 140 8.61 5.95 8.63
CA ALA A 140 9.25 4.84 9.34
C ALA A 140 10.74 4.68 8.97
N LEU A 141 11.10 4.86 7.70
CA LEU A 141 12.49 4.83 7.25
C LEU A 141 13.35 5.94 7.87
N ARG A 142 12.75 7.08 8.23
CA ARG A 142 13.46 8.20 8.89
C ARG A 142 13.52 8.05 10.40
N THR A 143 12.44 7.59 11.03
CA THR A 143 12.31 7.54 12.49
C THR A 143 12.73 6.20 13.09
N GLY A 144 12.74 5.13 12.28
CA GLY A 144 12.92 3.75 12.72
C GLY A 144 11.67 3.14 13.38
N VAL A 145 10.54 3.85 13.39
CA VAL A 145 9.28 3.38 14.02
C VAL A 145 8.09 3.62 13.09
N ILE A 146 7.17 2.65 13.04
CA ILE A 146 5.91 2.75 12.29
C ILE A 146 4.71 2.52 13.20
N SER A 147 3.60 3.20 12.90
CA SER A 147 2.30 2.93 13.51
C SER A 147 1.63 1.76 12.81
N CYS A 148 1.64 0.58 13.44
CA CYS A 148 1.02 -0.62 12.86
C CYS A 148 -0.48 -0.44 12.64
N GLN A 149 -1.16 0.33 13.51
CA GLN A 149 -2.58 0.63 13.34
C GLN A 149 -2.84 1.42 12.05
N ASP A 150 -2.06 2.49 11.81
CA ASP A 150 -2.25 3.33 10.62
C ASP A 150 -1.94 2.56 9.32
N VAL A 151 -0.95 1.65 9.36
CA VAL A 151 -0.62 0.77 8.24
C VAL A 151 -1.80 -0.14 7.90
N VAL A 152 -2.34 -0.84 8.91
CA VAL A 152 -3.47 -1.77 8.71
C VAL A 152 -4.71 -1.02 8.25
N ASP A 153 -5.06 0.08 8.92
CA ASP A 153 -6.25 0.88 8.57
C ASP A 153 -6.16 1.42 7.12
N THR A 154 -4.98 1.91 6.73
CA THR A 154 -4.79 2.46 5.37
C THR A 154 -4.77 1.35 4.32
N TYR A 155 -4.16 0.20 4.61
CA TYR A 155 -4.21 -0.97 3.72
C TYR A 155 -5.65 -1.45 3.50
N ASP A 156 -6.42 -1.59 4.58
CA ASP A 156 -7.80 -2.10 4.53
C ASP A 156 -8.72 -1.17 3.73
N ARG A 157 -8.54 0.15 3.84
CA ARG A 157 -9.28 1.11 3.00
C ARG A 157 -9.05 0.92 1.50
N VAL A 158 -7.84 0.50 1.09
CA VAL A 158 -7.53 0.23 -0.31
C VAL A 158 -8.00 -1.18 -0.70
N ALA A 159 -7.75 -2.18 0.15
CA ALA A 159 -8.10 -3.58 -0.12
C ALA A 159 -9.62 -3.81 -0.21
N PHE A 160 -10.41 -3.10 0.59
CA PHE A 160 -11.87 -3.16 0.59
C PHE A 160 -12.52 -2.02 -0.19
N ALA A 161 -11.78 -1.41 -1.12
CA ALA A 161 -12.33 -0.33 -1.93
C ALA A 161 -13.48 -0.84 -2.82
N PRO A 162 -14.51 0.01 -3.09
CA PRO A 162 -15.73 -0.41 -3.78
C PRO A 162 -15.50 -1.04 -5.16
N THR A 163 -16.43 -1.88 -5.60
CA THR A 163 -16.48 -2.40 -6.98
C THR A 163 -17.66 -1.81 -7.72
N PHE A 164 -17.50 -1.61 -9.03
CA PHE A 164 -18.51 -0.98 -9.88
C PHE A 164 -18.86 -1.91 -11.04
N ASP A 165 -20.14 -1.95 -11.42
CA ASP A 165 -20.56 -2.54 -12.69
C ASP A 165 -20.47 -1.46 -13.78
N VAL A 166 -19.45 -1.56 -14.62
CA VAL A 166 -19.18 -0.64 -15.73
C VAL A 166 -19.57 -1.22 -17.09
N SER A 167 -20.31 -2.34 -17.12
CA SER A 167 -20.65 -3.05 -18.35
C SER A 167 -21.44 -2.19 -19.35
N THR A 168 -22.22 -1.23 -18.86
CA THR A 168 -22.98 -0.27 -19.67
C THR A 168 -22.39 1.14 -19.69
N ALA A 169 -21.24 1.35 -19.05
CA ALA A 169 -20.58 2.66 -18.98
C ALA A 169 -19.83 3.00 -20.28
N SER A 170 -19.28 4.21 -20.36
CA SER A 170 -18.42 4.64 -21.47
C SER A 170 -17.15 3.78 -21.59
N GLY A 171 -16.49 3.82 -22.75
CA GLY A 171 -15.21 3.13 -22.94
C GLY A 171 -14.12 3.66 -22.00
N GLU A 172 -14.17 4.97 -21.73
CA GLU A 172 -13.31 5.68 -20.78
C GLU A 172 -13.53 5.18 -19.35
N ALA A 173 -14.78 5.01 -18.93
CA ALA A 173 -15.12 4.47 -17.61
C ALA A 173 -14.68 3.01 -17.44
N GLN A 174 -14.84 2.18 -18.48
CA GLN A 174 -14.38 0.80 -18.47
C GLN A 174 -12.85 0.72 -18.37
N TYR A 175 -12.13 1.56 -19.12
CA TYR A 175 -10.67 1.69 -19.03
C TYR A 175 -10.23 2.15 -17.63
N ALA A 176 -10.85 3.21 -17.11
CA ALA A 176 -10.54 3.76 -15.79
C ALA A 176 -10.77 2.71 -14.68
N TYR A 177 -11.87 1.97 -14.75
CA TYR A 177 -12.14 0.88 -13.81
C TYR A 177 -11.11 -0.26 -13.91
N GLY A 178 -10.65 -0.59 -15.12
CA GLY A 178 -9.55 -1.54 -15.31
C GLY A 178 -8.26 -1.09 -14.62
N ALA A 179 -7.86 0.17 -14.81
CA ALA A 179 -6.70 0.77 -14.16
C ALA A 179 -6.85 0.81 -12.63
N TYR A 180 -8.04 1.13 -12.14
CA TYR A 180 -8.39 1.12 -10.73
C TYR A 180 -8.19 -0.26 -10.08
N ARG A 181 -8.71 -1.33 -10.70
CA ARG A 181 -8.55 -2.70 -10.18
C ARG A 181 -7.10 -3.17 -10.24
N ALA A 182 -6.39 -2.92 -11.34
CA ALA A 182 -4.98 -3.27 -11.48
C ALA A 182 -4.10 -2.58 -10.42
N SER A 183 -4.39 -1.32 -10.11
CA SER A 183 -3.71 -0.56 -9.06
C SER A 183 -3.94 -1.14 -7.66
N ILE A 184 -5.18 -1.47 -7.31
CA ILE A 184 -5.51 -2.13 -6.02
C ILE A 184 -4.80 -3.48 -5.92
N ASP A 185 -4.79 -4.29 -6.97
CA ASP A 185 -4.14 -5.60 -6.95
C ASP A 185 -2.62 -5.46 -6.79
N THR A 186 -1.99 -4.52 -7.48
CA THR A 186 -0.56 -4.20 -7.33
C THR A 186 -0.23 -3.80 -5.89
N PHE A 187 -0.97 -2.83 -5.35
CA PHE A 187 -0.80 -2.35 -3.97
C PHE A 187 -1.00 -3.48 -2.96
N THR A 188 -2.11 -4.20 -3.04
CA THR A 188 -2.48 -5.19 -2.02
C THR A 188 -1.53 -6.39 -2.00
N ASN A 189 -0.98 -6.78 -3.16
CA ASN A 189 0.05 -7.82 -3.24
C ASN A 189 1.39 -7.34 -2.68
N GLY A 190 1.83 -6.13 -3.07
CA GLY A 190 3.12 -5.59 -2.63
C GLY A 190 3.19 -5.21 -1.15
N ALA A 191 2.07 -4.77 -0.58
CA ALA A 191 1.98 -4.33 0.81
C ALA A 191 1.54 -5.45 1.79
N ARG A 192 1.18 -6.65 1.29
CA ARG A 192 0.60 -7.73 2.11
C ARG A 192 1.48 -8.11 3.29
N ASP A 193 2.71 -8.54 3.03
CA ASP A 193 3.61 -9.06 4.06
C ASP A 193 3.88 -8.04 5.16
N MET A 194 4.05 -6.76 4.78
CA MET A 194 4.28 -5.69 5.74
C MET A 194 3.05 -5.46 6.62
N THR A 195 1.86 -5.44 6.02
CA THR A 195 0.59 -5.30 6.75
C THR A 195 0.32 -6.51 7.65
N GLU A 196 0.63 -7.73 7.20
CA GLU A 196 0.50 -8.95 8.01
C GLU A 196 1.41 -8.90 9.24
N ASN A 197 2.67 -8.48 9.09
CA ASN A 197 3.57 -8.25 10.23
C ASN A 197 3.00 -7.19 11.21
N CYS A 198 2.38 -6.12 10.69
CA CYS A 198 1.71 -5.12 11.53
C CYS A 198 0.51 -5.71 12.27
N ARG A 199 -0.31 -6.55 11.63
CA ARG A 199 -1.45 -7.23 12.29
C ARG A 199 -0.97 -8.19 13.38
N GLU A 200 0.03 -9.01 13.08
CA GLU A 200 0.64 -9.93 14.07
C GLU A 200 1.20 -9.17 15.28
N PHE A 201 1.84 -8.01 15.07
CA PHE A 201 2.30 -7.16 16.15
C PHE A 201 1.15 -6.58 16.99
N LEU A 202 0.05 -6.15 16.34
CA LEU A 202 -1.13 -5.64 17.05
C LEU A 202 -1.81 -6.74 17.89
N ASP A 203 -1.89 -7.96 17.35
CA ASP A 203 -2.46 -9.12 18.05
C ASP A 203 -1.54 -9.62 19.17
N ASN A 204 -0.23 -9.58 18.96
CA ASN A 204 0.77 -9.98 19.94
C ASN A 204 2.04 -9.10 19.85
N PRO A 205 2.12 -8.04 20.69
CA PRO A 205 3.24 -7.09 20.65
C PRO A 205 4.63 -7.70 20.95
N GLN A 206 4.67 -8.91 21.52
CA GLN A 206 5.92 -9.61 21.82
C GLN A 206 6.46 -10.43 20.63
N SER A 207 5.62 -10.72 19.63
CA SER A 207 6.00 -11.57 18.49
C SER A 207 6.33 -10.82 17.21
N GLY A 208 6.24 -9.48 17.20
CA GLY A 208 6.57 -8.69 16.01
C GLY A 208 8.03 -8.88 15.61
N GLY A 209 8.29 -9.83 14.73
CA GLY A 209 9.53 -9.91 13.97
C GLY A 209 9.69 -8.58 13.26
N GLY A 210 10.83 -7.92 13.44
CA GLY A 210 11.06 -6.63 12.80
C GLY A 210 10.86 -6.76 11.29
N ILE A 211 10.11 -5.82 10.69
CA ILE A 211 9.91 -5.76 9.24
C ILE A 211 11.28 -5.56 8.59
N GLY A 212 11.72 -6.52 7.77
CA GLY A 212 13.03 -6.50 7.15
C GLY A 212 13.16 -5.35 6.15
N ARG A 213 14.36 -4.75 6.02
CA ARG A 213 14.61 -3.63 5.07
C ARG A 213 14.17 -3.92 3.63
N GLN A 214 14.23 -5.18 3.21
CA GLN A 214 13.79 -5.62 1.89
C GLN A 214 12.27 -5.49 1.71
N GLN A 215 11.48 -5.82 2.75
CA GLN A 215 10.03 -5.70 2.72
C GLN A 215 9.59 -4.23 2.61
N TRP A 216 10.29 -3.32 3.32
CA TRP A 216 10.06 -1.88 3.17
C TRP A 216 10.28 -1.37 1.75
N GLY A 217 11.40 -1.77 1.13
CA GLY A 217 11.74 -1.38 -0.23
C GLY A 217 10.73 -1.89 -1.25
N LEU A 218 10.35 -3.17 -1.14
CA LEU A 218 9.36 -3.79 -2.02
C LEU A 218 7.99 -3.11 -1.87
N ALA A 219 7.48 -2.97 -0.64
CA ALA A 219 6.19 -2.32 -0.41
C ALA A 219 6.17 -0.87 -0.95
N ARG A 220 7.26 -0.11 -0.77
CA ARG A 220 7.36 1.26 -1.28
C ARG A 220 7.36 1.33 -2.80
N GLN A 221 8.05 0.40 -3.45
CA GLN A 221 8.09 0.29 -4.92
C GLN A 221 6.70 -0.02 -5.47
N GLU A 222 6.01 -1.01 -4.91
CA GLU A 222 4.68 -1.44 -5.35
C GLU A 222 3.62 -0.34 -5.13
N VAL A 223 3.74 0.44 -4.05
CA VAL A 223 2.91 1.63 -3.83
C VAL A 223 3.09 2.65 -4.97
N ASN A 224 4.32 2.93 -5.40
CA ASN A 224 4.55 3.84 -6.55
C ASN A 224 3.95 3.29 -7.82
N THR A 225 4.19 2.01 -8.13
CA THR A 225 3.65 1.35 -9.31
C THR A 225 2.12 1.38 -9.32
N ALA A 226 1.47 1.14 -8.18
CA ALA A 226 0.03 1.24 -8.05
C ALA A 226 -0.49 2.67 -8.29
N VAL A 227 0.16 3.69 -7.71
CA VAL A 227 -0.20 5.11 -7.91
C VAL A 227 -0.03 5.54 -9.36
N ASP A 228 1.05 5.12 -10.02
CA ASP A 228 1.29 5.41 -11.43
C ASP A 228 0.26 4.71 -12.33
N THR A 229 -0.16 3.50 -11.95
CA THR A 229 -1.17 2.71 -12.69
C THR A 229 -2.55 3.35 -12.65
N ILE A 230 -2.99 3.90 -11.52
CA ILE A 230 -4.34 4.48 -11.38
C ILE A 230 -4.45 5.89 -12.00
N HIS A 231 -3.34 6.63 -12.05
CA HIS A 231 -3.32 8.02 -12.52
C HIS A 231 -3.93 8.25 -13.92
N PRO A 232 -3.57 7.51 -14.98
CA PRO A 232 -4.16 7.74 -16.30
C PRO A 232 -5.67 7.43 -16.33
N GLY A 233 -6.16 6.52 -15.48
CA GLY A 233 -7.59 6.24 -15.36
C GLY A 233 -8.36 7.39 -14.71
N ILE A 234 -7.77 8.04 -13.70
CA ILE A 234 -8.34 9.26 -13.08
C ILE A 234 -8.43 10.38 -14.13
N GLN A 235 -7.36 10.58 -14.91
CA GLN A 235 -7.33 11.60 -15.97
C GLN A 235 -8.38 11.35 -17.06
N SER A 236 -8.62 10.09 -17.45
CA SER A 236 -9.65 9.78 -18.46
C SER A 236 -11.08 10.12 -18.02
N LEU A 237 -11.33 10.21 -16.71
CA LEU A 237 -12.61 10.63 -16.13
C LEU A 237 -12.66 12.14 -15.82
N GLY A 238 -11.62 12.90 -16.19
CA GLY A 238 -11.52 14.33 -15.93
C GLY A 238 -11.03 14.71 -14.53
N GLY A 239 -10.44 13.77 -13.78
CA GLY A 239 -9.78 14.06 -12.50
C GLY A 239 -8.32 14.51 -12.63
N GLU A 240 -7.78 15.08 -11.56
CA GLU A 240 -6.38 15.53 -11.41
C GLU A 240 -5.52 14.58 -10.54
#